data_AF-A0A0D2PLQ3-F1
#
_entry.id   AF-A0A0D2PLQ3-F1
#
_cell.length_a   1.000
_cell.length_b   1.000
_cell.length_c   1.000
_cell.angle_alpha   90.00
_cell.angle_beta   90.00
_cell.angle_gamma   90.00
#
_symmetry.space_group_name_H-M   'P 1'
#
loop_
_entity.id
_entity.type
_entity.pdbx_description
1 polymer ?
#
loop_
_entity_poly.entity_id
_entity_poly.type
_entity_poly.pdbx_seq_one_letter_code
_entity_poly.pdbx_strand_id
1 'polypeptide(L)'
;MIHHQLAVDISFLDRLFVYRQKIRHTAINAKGTSRPSAVVTWVDELLVKINDALKIVSWGGTLPTEDIECSSTTRSIESQKRHDVLRAVIQLPERFFDVHVVVGSVNFSPAAKRIAMSLLFATYVVGPQIKRVRAWPNVGPTPSVISSSLHFFATHISSELYSPSHAMDLLPRRVMAAMSIALFSVVDRHTTDLQRGDFVLHELRPEGHRHLLDLIRAVLNQATDSYMPIEWLDLAQAIILYWGNVLPWSWSTWDDQRIADTEYLSALTATWLYHLDTPLTADPITTCKDACSNLYIVKASNLAILASPFSKSYYSRNNVTERRSYCFSALFTI
;
A
#
# COMPACT_ATOMS: atom_id res chain seq x y z
N MET A 1 1.52 -21.32 -13.46
CA MET A 1 2.37 -20.60 -14.45
C MET A 1 1.73 -19.35 -15.08
N ILE A 2 0.65 -18.75 -14.53
CA ILE A 2 -0.12 -17.63 -15.16
C ILE A 2 0.12 -16.26 -14.48
N HIS A 3 0.78 -16.19 -13.32
CA HIS A 3 0.85 -14.94 -12.54
C HIS A 3 1.89 -13.89 -12.99
N HIS A 4 2.67 -14.13 -14.06
CA HIS A 4 3.60 -13.12 -14.58
C HIS A 4 2.94 -12.06 -15.49
N GLN A 5 1.65 -12.21 -15.85
CA GLN A 5 1.03 -11.35 -16.85
C GLN A 5 0.27 -10.15 -16.29
N LEU A 6 -0.12 -10.13 -15.01
CA LEU A 6 -0.81 -8.98 -14.42
C LEU A 6 0.18 -7.95 -13.85
N ALA A 7 1.23 -7.64 -14.59
CA ALA A 7 2.16 -6.60 -14.18
C ALA A 7 1.57 -5.23 -14.55
N VAL A 8 0.77 -4.66 -13.65
CA VAL A 8 0.29 -3.28 -13.77
C VAL A 8 1.51 -2.36 -13.69
N ASP A 9 1.91 -1.79 -14.82
CA ASP A 9 2.98 -0.81 -14.88
C ASP A 9 2.47 0.57 -15.30
N ILE A 10 3.32 1.56 -15.07
CA ILE A 10 2.99 2.96 -15.33
C ILE A 10 2.65 3.22 -16.80
N SER A 11 3.36 2.58 -17.72
CA SER A 11 3.16 2.73 -19.16
C SER A 11 1.86 2.06 -19.64
N PHE A 12 1.42 1.00 -18.98
CA PHE A 12 0.15 0.35 -19.20
C PHE A 12 -1.01 1.24 -18.73
N LEU A 13 -0.95 1.74 -17.49
CA LEU A 13 -1.99 2.63 -16.98
C LEU A 13 -2.04 3.96 -17.71
N ASP A 14 -0.90 4.55 -18.07
CA ASP A 14 -0.88 5.79 -18.86
C ASP A 14 -1.59 5.61 -20.21
N ARG A 15 -1.27 4.55 -20.95
CA ARG A 15 -1.97 4.21 -22.20
C ARG A 15 -3.46 3.97 -21.97
N LEU A 16 -3.82 3.30 -20.88
CA LEU A 16 -5.22 3.03 -20.53
C LEU A 16 -6.00 4.34 -20.31
N PHE A 17 -5.41 5.30 -19.60
CA PHE A 17 -6.00 6.64 -19.40
C PHE A 17 -6.08 7.45 -20.71
N VAL A 18 -5.09 7.34 -21.61
CA VAL A 18 -5.18 7.93 -22.96
C VAL A 18 -6.36 7.36 -23.74
N TYR A 19 -6.62 6.06 -23.67
CA TYR A 19 -7.81 5.46 -24.29
C TYR A 19 -9.11 5.96 -23.65
N ARG A 20 -9.16 6.05 -22.31
CA ARG A 20 -10.31 6.61 -21.56
C ARG A 20 -10.66 8.00 -22.07
N GLN A 21 -9.67 8.88 -22.18
CA GLN A 21 -9.85 10.25 -22.65
C GLN A 21 -10.40 10.29 -24.09
N LYS A 22 -9.83 9.52 -25.01
CA LYS A 22 -10.29 9.46 -26.42
C LYS A 22 -11.73 8.99 -26.54
N ILE A 23 -12.11 7.95 -25.79
CA ILE A 23 -13.46 7.39 -25.82
C ILE A 23 -14.47 8.37 -25.23
N ARG A 24 -14.14 9.01 -24.10
CA ARG A 24 -14.99 10.03 -23.48
C ARG A 24 -15.21 11.22 -24.41
N HIS A 25 -14.15 11.72 -25.02
CA HIS A 25 -14.24 12.82 -25.98
C HIS A 25 -15.15 12.47 -27.17
N THR A 26 -15.00 11.26 -27.73
CA THR A 26 -15.84 10.78 -28.84
C THR A 26 -17.31 10.64 -28.42
N ALA A 27 -17.58 10.10 -27.23
CA ALA A 27 -18.92 9.91 -26.70
C ALA A 27 -19.63 11.24 -26.35
N ILE A 28 -18.89 12.23 -25.83
CA ILE A 28 -19.41 13.58 -25.58
C ILE A 28 -19.80 14.24 -26.89
N ASN A 29 -18.93 14.18 -27.90
CA ASN A 29 -19.21 14.77 -29.21
C ASN A 29 -20.40 14.11 -29.92
N ALA A 30 -20.60 12.80 -29.72
CA ALA A 30 -21.73 12.08 -30.31
C ALA A 30 -23.09 12.39 -29.66
N LYS A 31 -23.14 12.79 -28.38
CA LYS A 31 -24.40 13.05 -27.65
C LYS A 31 -25.00 14.44 -27.89
N GLY A 32 -24.30 15.35 -28.57
CA GLY A 32 -24.76 16.72 -28.80
C GLY A 32 -24.89 17.56 -27.51
N THR A 33 -25.59 18.70 -27.58
CA THR A 33 -25.79 19.66 -26.46
C THR A 33 -26.74 19.18 -25.35
N SER A 34 -27.14 17.91 -25.35
CA SER A 34 -27.96 17.34 -24.28
C SER A 34 -27.15 17.26 -22.98
N ARG A 35 -27.82 17.44 -21.83
CA ARG A 35 -27.20 17.51 -20.49
C ARG A 35 -26.06 16.50 -20.31
N PRO A 36 -24.91 16.91 -19.72
CA PRO A 36 -23.74 16.06 -19.56
C PRO A 36 -24.07 14.90 -18.61
N SER A 37 -24.50 13.78 -19.19
CA SER A 37 -24.61 12.50 -18.50
C SER A 37 -23.21 11.88 -18.44
N ALA A 38 -22.78 11.49 -17.23
CA ALA A 38 -21.49 10.84 -17.02
C ALA A 38 -21.33 9.64 -17.98
N VAL A 39 -20.32 9.69 -18.84
CA VAL A 39 -20.04 8.61 -19.79
C VAL A 39 -19.21 7.54 -19.09
N VAL A 40 -19.81 6.38 -18.85
CA VAL A 40 -19.10 5.17 -18.42
C VAL A 40 -18.44 4.55 -19.66
N THR A 41 -17.14 4.28 -19.59
CA THR A 41 -16.37 3.64 -20.66
C THR A 41 -15.98 2.21 -20.27
N TRP A 42 -15.63 1.36 -21.25
CA TRP A 42 -15.07 0.04 -20.96
C TRP A 42 -13.74 0.12 -20.19
N VAL A 43 -13.02 1.23 -20.32
CA VAL A 43 -11.80 1.49 -19.55
C VAL A 43 -12.13 1.64 -18.07
N ASP A 44 -13.23 2.32 -17.74
CA ASP A 44 -13.68 2.45 -16.34
C ASP A 44 -13.98 1.06 -15.75
N GLU A 45 -14.65 0.19 -16.50
CA GLU A 45 -14.90 -1.21 -16.12
C GLU A 45 -13.61 -2.03 -15.93
N LEU A 46 -12.60 -1.80 -16.78
CA LEU A 46 -11.31 -2.47 -16.62
C LEU A 46 -10.59 -1.98 -15.36
N LEU A 47 -10.63 -0.69 -15.05
CA LEU A 47 -10.05 -0.14 -13.82
C LEU A 47 -10.70 -0.73 -12.56
N VAL A 48 -12.03 -0.95 -12.58
CA VAL A 48 -12.73 -1.68 -11.50
C VAL A 48 -12.16 -3.08 -11.34
N LYS A 49 -12.02 -3.83 -12.44
CA LYS A 49 -11.47 -5.20 -12.41
C LYS A 49 -10.01 -5.24 -11.95
N ILE A 50 -9.20 -4.26 -12.34
CA ILE A 50 -7.82 -4.13 -11.85
C ILE A 50 -7.80 -3.90 -10.34
N ASN A 51 -8.66 -3.02 -9.82
CA ASN A 51 -8.78 -2.78 -8.39
C ASN A 51 -9.20 -4.03 -7.60
N ASP A 52 -10.11 -4.85 -8.14
CA ASP A 52 -10.50 -6.10 -7.49
C ASP A 52 -9.41 -7.17 -7.57
N ALA A 53 -8.76 -7.31 -8.73
CA ALA A 53 -7.61 -8.20 -8.90
C ALA A 53 -6.44 -7.82 -7.98
N LEU A 54 -6.23 -6.52 -7.74
CA LEU A 54 -5.20 -6.05 -6.84
C LEU A 54 -5.41 -6.54 -5.41
N LYS A 55 -6.65 -6.57 -4.91
CA LYS A 55 -6.94 -7.09 -3.55
C LYS A 55 -6.55 -8.56 -3.43
N ILE A 56 -6.89 -9.36 -4.45
CA ILE A 56 -6.52 -10.78 -4.56
C ILE A 56 -4.99 -10.95 -4.58
N VAL A 57 -4.30 -10.17 -5.41
CA VAL A 57 -2.83 -10.21 -5.51
C VAL A 57 -2.16 -9.78 -4.20
N SER A 58 -2.69 -8.73 -3.55
CA SER A 58 -2.12 -8.19 -2.32
C SER A 58 -2.26 -9.15 -1.14
N TRP A 59 -3.35 -9.93 -1.12
CA TRP A 59 -3.58 -11.01 -0.17
C TRP A 59 -2.65 -12.20 -0.40
N GLY A 60 -2.22 -12.44 -1.64
CA GLY A 60 -1.34 -13.55 -2.01
C GLY A 60 -2.06 -14.80 -2.52
N GLY A 61 -3.33 -14.71 -2.88
CA GLY A 61 -4.09 -15.87 -3.37
C GLY A 61 -5.58 -15.60 -3.50
N THR A 62 -6.37 -16.68 -3.54
CA THR A 62 -7.83 -16.61 -3.46
C THR A 62 -8.20 -15.86 -2.19
N LEU A 63 -8.97 -14.77 -2.32
CA LEU A 63 -9.66 -14.21 -1.17
C LEU A 63 -10.55 -15.32 -0.61
N PRO A 64 -10.69 -15.45 0.71
CA PRO A 64 -11.70 -16.31 1.29
C PRO A 64 -13.03 -15.90 0.67
N THR A 65 -13.52 -16.68 -0.29
CA THR A 65 -14.91 -16.63 -0.69
C THR A 65 -15.62 -17.14 0.53
N GLU A 66 -16.02 -16.22 1.41
CA GLU A 66 -17.00 -16.55 2.44
C GLU A 66 -18.15 -17.22 1.66
N ASP A 67 -18.36 -18.52 1.89
CA ASP A 67 -19.37 -19.36 1.27
C ASP A 67 -20.77 -18.91 1.71
N ILE A 68 -21.09 -17.65 1.45
CA ILE A 68 -22.37 -17.04 1.77
C ILE A 68 -23.30 -17.45 0.64
N GLU A 69 -24.21 -18.37 0.96
CA GLU A 69 -25.34 -18.73 0.13
C GLU A 69 -26.00 -17.46 -0.43
N CYS A 70 -25.80 -17.26 -1.74
CA CYS A 70 -26.15 -16.06 -2.48
C CYS A 70 -27.67 -15.94 -2.59
N SER A 71 -28.31 -15.44 -1.54
CA SER A 71 -29.72 -15.06 -1.57
C SER A 71 -29.92 -13.94 -2.59
N SER A 72 -31.08 -13.86 -3.26
CA SER A 72 -31.36 -12.85 -4.29
C SER A 72 -31.14 -11.40 -3.83
N THR A 73 -31.26 -11.13 -2.52
CA THR A 73 -30.94 -9.85 -1.86
C THR A 73 -29.46 -9.47 -1.99
N THR A 74 -28.54 -10.44 -2.04
CA THR A 74 -27.10 -10.17 -2.20
C THR A 74 -26.78 -9.60 -3.58
N ARG A 75 -27.47 -10.06 -4.63
CA ARG A 75 -27.21 -9.62 -6.02
C ARG A 75 -27.55 -8.16 -6.27
N SER A 76 -28.64 -7.64 -5.67
CA SER A 76 -28.99 -6.23 -5.83
C SER A 76 -27.98 -5.32 -5.13
N ILE A 77 -27.54 -5.71 -3.93
CA ILE A 77 -26.49 -5.01 -3.17
C ILE A 77 -25.16 -5.03 -3.92
N GLU A 78 -24.77 -6.18 -4.50
CA GLU A 78 -23.55 -6.29 -5.31
C GLU A 78 -23.61 -5.42 -6.56
N SER A 79 -24.75 -5.41 -7.26
CA SER A 79 -24.96 -4.53 -8.41
C SER A 79 -24.85 -3.06 -8.03
N GLN A 80 -25.42 -2.66 -6.88
CA GLN A 80 -25.31 -1.31 -6.36
C GLN A 80 -23.85 -0.96 -5.99
N LYS A 81 -23.16 -1.83 -5.25
CA LYS A 81 -21.73 -1.65 -4.92
C LYS A 81 -20.89 -1.49 -6.18
N ARG A 82 -21.15 -2.29 -7.23
CA ARG A 82 -20.47 -2.18 -8.51
C ARG A 82 -20.73 -0.82 -9.17
N HIS A 83 -21.98 -0.36 -9.20
CA HIS A 83 -22.32 0.96 -9.74
C HIS A 83 -21.65 2.11 -8.97
N ASP A 84 -21.56 2.00 -7.65
CA ASP A 84 -20.89 3.01 -6.83
C ASP A 84 -19.39 3.04 -7.07
N VAL A 85 -18.75 1.87 -7.24
CA VAL A 85 -17.34 1.77 -7.62
C VAL A 85 -17.11 2.35 -9.02
N LEU A 86 -17.99 2.08 -10.00
CA LEU A 86 -17.91 2.69 -11.33
C LEU A 86 -18.03 4.22 -11.28
N ARG A 87 -18.98 4.75 -10.49
CA ARG A 87 -19.10 6.19 -10.28
C ARG A 87 -17.85 6.80 -9.66
N ALA A 88 -17.21 6.08 -8.75
CA ALA A 88 -15.93 6.48 -8.16
C ALA A 88 -14.79 6.48 -9.18
N VAL A 89 -14.71 5.47 -10.07
CA VAL A 89 -13.74 5.46 -11.17
C VAL A 89 -13.95 6.66 -12.08
N ILE A 90 -15.19 7.06 -12.36
CA ILE A 90 -15.46 8.21 -13.24
C ILE A 90 -14.85 9.51 -12.71
N GLN A 91 -14.80 9.67 -11.38
CA GLN A 91 -14.20 10.84 -10.72
C GLN A 91 -12.68 10.91 -10.87
N LEU A 92 -11.99 9.84 -11.28
CA LEU A 92 -10.56 9.87 -11.51
C LEU A 92 -10.19 10.82 -12.67
N PRO A 93 -9.06 11.52 -12.59
CA PRO A 93 -8.60 12.46 -13.61
C PRO A 93 -8.38 11.79 -14.96
N GLU A 94 -8.34 12.56 -16.04
CA GLU A 94 -8.15 12.02 -17.40
C GLU A 94 -6.74 11.48 -17.64
N ARG A 95 -5.74 11.88 -16.83
CA ARG A 95 -4.35 11.41 -16.92
C ARG A 95 -3.98 10.61 -15.68
N PHE A 96 -3.25 9.51 -15.87
CA PHE A 96 -2.81 8.69 -14.75
C PHE A 96 -1.89 9.44 -13.79
N PHE A 97 -1.01 10.32 -14.30
CA PHE A 97 -0.08 11.09 -13.47
C PHE A 97 -0.79 12.01 -12.48
N ASP A 98 -2.02 12.44 -12.75
CA ASP A 98 -2.79 13.30 -11.87
C ASP A 98 -3.56 12.52 -10.79
N VAL A 99 -3.52 11.18 -10.79
CA VAL A 99 -4.26 10.33 -9.85
C VAL A 99 -3.83 10.56 -8.39
N HIS A 100 -2.57 10.90 -8.15
CA HIS A 100 -2.07 11.26 -6.81
C HIS A 100 -2.82 12.46 -6.19
N VAL A 101 -3.29 13.40 -7.01
CA VAL A 101 -4.07 14.57 -6.55
C VAL A 101 -5.38 14.14 -5.90
N VAL A 102 -6.00 13.05 -6.39
CA VAL A 102 -7.26 12.53 -5.83
C VAL A 102 -7.06 12.08 -4.38
N VAL A 103 -5.94 11.42 -4.09
CA VAL A 103 -5.60 10.93 -2.74
C VAL A 103 -5.47 12.08 -1.74
N GLY A 104 -4.78 13.15 -2.14
CA GLY A 104 -4.51 14.32 -1.31
C GLY A 104 -5.59 15.41 -1.34
N SER A 105 -6.75 15.18 -1.95
CA SER A 105 -7.77 16.22 -2.13
C SER A 105 -9.02 15.97 -1.29
N VAL A 106 -9.61 17.02 -0.73
CA VAL A 106 -10.88 16.96 0.02
C VAL A 106 -12.11 16.88 -0.89
N ASN A 107 -11.96 17.16 -2.18
CA ASN A 107 -13.07 17.31 -3.12
C ASN A 107 -13.54 15.98 -3.75
N PHE A 108 -12.78 14.90 -3.58
CA PHE A 108 -13.12 13.59 -4.16
C PHE A 108 -13.81 12.71 -3.14
N SER A 109 -14.75 11.89 -3.64
CA SER A 109 -15.43 10.92 -2.78
C SER A 109 -14.45 9.91 -2.16
N PRO A 110 -14.72 9.39 -0.96
CA PRO A 110 -13.89 8.36 -0.34
C PRO A 110 -13.68 7.15 -1.24
N ALA A 111 -14.70 6.73 -1.99
CA ALA A 111 -14.61 5.65 -2.95
C ALA A 111 -13.58 5.93 -4.07
N ALA A 112 -13.57 7.15 -4.62
CA ALA A 112 -12.60 7.54 -5.64
C ALA A 112 -11.17 7.56 -5.08
N LYS A 113 -10.99 8.05 -3.84
CA LYS A 113 -9.70 8.01 -3.15
C LYS A 113 -9.19 6.58 -2.97
N ARG A 114 -10.06 5.60 -2.65
CA ARG A 114 -9.64 4.19 -2.53
C ARG A 114 -9.09 3.66 -3.84
N ILE A 115 -9.80 3.90 -4.94
CA ILE A 115 -9.38 3.43 -6.25
C ILE A 115 -8.08 4.12 -6.67
N ALA A 116 -7.95 5.43 -6.44
CA ALA A 116 -6.72 6.16 -6.70
C ALA A 116 -5.54 5.57 -5.90
N MET A 117 -5.71 5.34 -4.59
CA MET A 117 -4.71 4.72 -3.73
C MET A 117 -4.33 3.31 -4.23
N SER A 118 -5.32 2.47 -4.55
CA SER A 118 -5.10 1.15 -5.13
C SER A 118 -4.27 1.20 -6.41
N LEU A 119 -4.57 2.11 -7.34
CA LEU A 119 -3.84 2.22 -8.60
C LEU A 119 -2.39 2.69 -8.38
N LEU A 120 -2.16 3.63 -7.47
CA LEU A 120 -0.81 4.08 -7.11
C LEU A 120 -0.03 2.95 -6.43
N PHE A 121 -0.63 2.26 -5.47
CA PHE A 121 -0.04 1.10 -4.80
C PHE A 121 0.29 -0.02 -5.80
N ALA A 122 -0.62 -0.34 -6.72
CA ALA A 122 -0.38 -1.31 -7.79
C ALA A 122 0.84 -0.94 -8.64
N THR A 123 0.98 0.34 -8.98
CA THR A 123 1.97 0.82 -9.95
C THR A 123 3.35 1.01 -9.35
N TYR A 124 3.43 1.54 -8.13
CA TYR A 124 4.69 1.92 -7.49
C TYR A 124 5.17 0.92 -6.44
N VAL A 125 4.29 0.04 -5.94
CA VAL A 125 4.66 -0.97 -4.95
C VAL A 125 4.60 -2.37 -5.55
N VAL A 126 3.40 -2.82 -5.93
CA VAL A 126 3.18 -4.21 -6.35
C VAL A 126 3.91 -4.54 -7.65
N GLY A 127 3.73 -3.70 -8.68
CA GLY A 127 4.35 -3.90 -10.00
C GLY A 127 5.88 -4.02 -9.94
N PRO A 128 6.60 -3.04 -9.37
CA PRO A 128 8.06 -3.08 -9.23
C PRO A 128 8.54 -4.26 -8.39
N GLN A 129 7.84 -4.60 -7.31
CA GLN A 129 8.18 -5.75 -6.45
C GLN A 129 8.03 -7.09 -7.20
N ILE A 130 6.96 -7.26 -7.98
CA ILE A 130 6.77 -8.45 -8.84
C ILE A 130 7.84 -8.52 -9.94
N LYS A 131 8.17 -7.38 -10.57
CA LYS A 131 9.21 -7.28 -11.60
C LYS A 131 10.64 -7.32 -11.04
N ARG A 132 10.81 -7.25 -9.72
CA ARG A 132 12.10 -7.10 -9.02
C ARG A 132 12.89 -5.86 -9.45
N VAL A 133 12.19 -4.81 -9.86
CA VAL A 133 12.80 -3.54 -10.23
C VAL A 133 12.77 -2.65 -9.01
N ARG A 134 13.94 -2.24 -8.53
CA ARG A 134 14.08 -1.32 -7.38
C ARG A 134 14.19 0.14 -7.79
N ALA A 135 14.14 0.45 -9.08
CA ALA A 135 14.27 1.82 -9.57
C ALA A 135 12.90 2.50 -9.63
N TRP A 136 12.84 3.78 -9.24
CA TRP A 136 11.68 4.61 -9.50
C TRP A 136 11.50 4.73 -11.01
N PRO A 137 10.28 4.62 -11.55
CA PRO A 137 10.07 4.77 -12.98
C PRO A 137 10.51 6.16 -13.46
N ASN A 138 11.24 6.21 -14.58
CA ASN A 138 11.67 7.47 -15.21
C ASN A 138 10.49 8.30 -15.76
N VAL A 139 9.32 7.68 -15.87
CA VAL A 139 8.10 8.29 -16.38
C VAL A 139 7.10 8.35 -15.24
N GLY A 140 6.59 9.54 -14.92
CA GLY A 140 5.55 9.73 -13.90
C GLY A 140 5.82 10.90 -12.96
N PRO A 141 4.93 11.13 -11.98
CA PRO A 141 5.17 12.06 -10.89
C PRO A 141 6.45 11.68 -10.11
N THR A 142 7.17 12.71 -9.66
CA THR A 142 8.35 12.50 -8.81
C THR A 142 7.94 11.97 -7.44
N PRO A 143 8.82 11.24 -6.74
CA PRO A 143 8.53 10.74 -5.39
C PRO A 143 8.07 11.86 -4.44
N SER A 144 8.71 13.04 -4.51
CA SER A 144 8.36 14.21 -3.67
C SER A 144 6.92 14.70 -3.83
N VAL A 145 6.38 14.63 -5.05
CA VAL A 145 5.02 15.06 -5.36
C VAL A 145 4.01 14.07 -4.77
N ILE A 146 4.28 12.77 -4.90
CA ILE A 146 3.45 11.73 -4.27
C ILE A 146 3.52 11.82 -2.74
N SER A 147 4.72 12.01 -2.18
CA SER A 147 4.93 12.15 -0.72
C SER A 147 4.05 13.24 -0.13
N SER A 148 3.95 14.40 -0.80
CA SER A 148 3.11 15.52 -0.35
C SER A 148 1.62 15.13 -0.30
N SER A 149 1.12 14.43 -1.32
CA SER A 149 -0.27 13.93 -1.32
C SER A 149 -0.52 12.87 -0.26
N LEU A 150 0.46 12.00 0.01
CA LEU A 150 0.36 10.97 1.05
C LEU A 150 0.41 11.55 2.45
N HIS A 151 1.21 12.58 2.68
CA HIS A 151 1.27 13.25 3.96
C HIS A 151 -0.07 13.93 4.30
N PHE A 152 -0.68 14.63 3.32
CA PHE A 152 -2.03 15.16 3.46
C PHE A 152 -3.07 14.06 3.73
N PHE A 153 -2.96 12.93 3.04
CA PHE A 153 -3.85 11.79 3.27
C PHE A 153 -3.68 11.21 4.68
N ALA A 154 -2.43 11.06 5.15
CA ALA A 154 -2.13 10.49 6.46
C ALA A 154 -2.63 11.36 7.61
N THR A 155 -2.44 12.68 7.54
CA THR A 155 -2.99 13.63 8.52
C THR A 155 -4.51 13.57 8.55
N HIS A 156 -5.15 13.54 7.37
CA HIS A 156 -6.60 13.46 7.26
C HIS A 156 -7.17 12.16 7.83
N ILE A 157 -6.63 11.00 7.44
CA ILE A 157 -7.11 9.70 7.95
C ILE A 157 -6.80 9.53 9.44
N SER A 158 -5.62 9.94 9.92
CA SER A 158 -5.30 9.93 11.36
C SER A 158 -6.34 10.73 12.14
N SER A 159 -6.73 11.92 11.66
CA SER A 159 -7.79 12.71 12.31
C SER A 159 -9.16 12.01 12.33
N GLU A 160 -9.51 11.26 11.27
CA GLU A 160 -10.76 10.51 11.22
C GLU A 160 -10.76 9.28 12.13
N LEU A 161 -9.60 8.65 12.36
CA LEU A 161 -9.49 7.45 13.20
C LEU A 161 -9.86 7.72 14.66
N TYR A 162 -9.69 8.95 15.14
CA TYR A 162 -10.10 9.36 16.48
C TYR A 162 -11.57 9.79 16.58
N SER A 163 -12.31 9.82 15.47
CA SER A 163 -13.71 10.24 15.48
C SER A 163 -14.64 9.09 15.89
N PRO A 164 -15.40 9.20 17.00
CA PRO A 164 -16.24 8.12 17.53
C PRO A 164 -17.42 7.73 16.62
N SER A 165 -17.72 8.54 15.60
CA SER A 165 -18.84 8.37 14.67
C SER A 165 -18.60 7.39 13.51
N HIS A 166 -17.39 6.79 13.37
CA HIS A 166 -16.98 6.06 12.16
C HIS A 166 -16.72 4.55 12.31
N ALA A 167 -17.26 3.91 13.34
CA ALA A 167 -16.98 2.50 13.67
C ALA A 167 -17.41 1.45 12.60
N MET A 168 -18.28 1.79 11.63
CA MET A 168 -19.02 0.80 10.84
C MET A 168 -18.32 0.28 9.55
N ASP A 169 -17.18 0.83 9.11
CA ASP A 169 -16.47 0.31 7.92
C ASP A 169 -14.94 0.43 8.04
N LEU A 170 -14.38 -0.30 9.02
CA LEU A 170 -12.95 -0.23 9.35
C LEU A 170 -12.06 -0.88 8.30
N LEU A 171 -12.50 -1.97 7.65
CA LEU A 171 -11.60 -2.73 6.77
C LEU A 171 -11.16 -1.96 5.52
N PRO A 172 -12.04 -1.33 4.71
CA PRO A 172 -11.60 -0.57 3.54
C PRO A 172 -10.69 0.62 3.91
N ARG A 173 -10.94 1.23 5.07
CA ARG A 173 -10.10 2.32 5.62
C ARG A 173 -8.72 1.80 6.02
N ARG A 174 -8.65 0.68 6.75
CA ARG A 174 -7.40 0.01 7.13
C ARG A 174 -6.62 -0.46 5.91
N VAL A 175 -7.28 -1.00 4.88
CA VAL A 175 -6.65 -1.39 3.62
C VAL A 175 -6.03 -0.17 2.92
N MET A 176 -6.75 0.95 2.85
CA MET A 176 -6.19 2.19 2.31
C MET A 176 -5.00 2.71 3.11
N ALA A 177 -5.07 2.66 4.44
CA ALA A 177 -3.97 3.06 5.32
C ALA A 177 -2.74 2.16 5.12
N ALA A 178 -2.93 0.85 5.00
CA ALA A 178 -1.85 -0.09 4.71
C ALA A 178 -1.21 0.18 3.34
N MET A 179 -2.02 0.42 2.30
CA MET A 179 -1.53 0.80 0.97
C MET A 179 -0.77 2.12 1.00
N SER A 180 -1.26 3.11 1.78
CA SER A 180 -0.58 4.41 1.90
C SER A 180 0.75 4.29 2.61
N ILE A 181 0.84 3.50 3.69
CA ILE A 181 2.11 3.25 4.40
C ILE A 181 3.10 2.55 3.47
N ALA A 182 2.66 1.52 2.74
CA ALA A 182 3.52 0.80 1.79
C ALA A 182 3.98 1.66 0.61
N LEU A 183 3.15 2.60 0.16
CA LEU A 183 3.55 3.57 -0.86
C LEU A 183 4.52 4.61 -0.28
N PHE A 184 4.28 5.05 0.95
CA PHE A 184 5.12 5.99 1.67
C PHE A 184 6.53 5.43 1.88
N SER A 185 6.65 4.18 2.33
CA SER A 185 7.95 3.52 2.55
C SER A 185 8.79 3.42 1.27
N VAL A 186 8.16 3.16 0.13
CA VAL A 186 8.84 3.13 -1.17
C VAL A 186 9.26 4.53 -1.58
N VAL A 187 8.37 5.51 -1.49
CA VAL A 187 8.64 6.91 -1.84
C VAL A 187 9.78 7.49 -1.00
N ASP A 188 9.73 7.31 0.31
CA ASP A 188 10.70 7.84 1.28
C ASP A 188 12.10 7.24 1.09
N ARG A 189 12.17 5.92 0.87
CA ARG A 189 13.43 5.26 0.53
C ARG A 189 14.04 5.81 -0.74
N HIS A 190 13.23 6.02 -1.77
CA HIS A 190 13.69 6.59 -3.03
C HIS A 190 14.17 8.03 -2.90
N THR A 191 13.49 8.86 -2.10
CA THR A 191 13.97 10.21 -1.81
C THR A 191 15.30 10.17 -1.07
N THR A 192 15.44 9.29 -0.07
CA THR A 192 16.68 9.15 0.72
C THR A 192 17.87 8.67 -0.13
N ASP A 193 17.64 7.71 -1.04
CA ASP A 193 18.68 7.20 -1.93
C ASP A 193 19.20 8.28 -2.91
N LEU A 194 18.32 9.20 -3.36
CA LEU A 194 18.70 10.33 -4.23
C LEU A 194 19.47 11.43 -3.48
N GLN A 195 19.18 11.64 -2.19
CA GLN A 195 19.77 12.71 -1.37
C GLN A 195 21.21 12.46 -0.93
N ARG A 196 21.71 11.22 -1.02
CA ARG A 196 23.11 10.90 -0.67
C ARG A 196 24.15 11.67 -1.51
N GLY A 197 23.73 12.50 -2.48
CA GLY A 197 24.59 13.38 -3.28
C GLY A 197 24.25 14.88 -3.22
N ASP A 198 24.26 15.50 -2.04
CA ASP A 198 24.30 16.97 -1.80
C ASP A 198 22.99 17.80 -1.77
N PHE A 199 21.78 17.21 -1.87
CA PHE A 199 20.52 17.99 -1.77
C PHE A 199 19.65 17.61 -0.56
N VAL A 200 19.27 18.62 0.23
CA VAL A 200 18.35 18.52 1.37
C VAL A 200 16.91 18.49 0.84
N LEU A 201 16.17 17.37 0.94
CA LEU A 201 14.70 17.43 0.89
C LEU A 201 14.11 17.34 2.29
N HIS A 202 12.86 17.80 2.37
CA HIS A 202 11.97 17.78 3.52
C HIS A 202 12.01 16.44 4.26
N GLU A 203 12.83 16.40 5.30
CA GLU A 203 12.69 15.47 6.41
C GLU A 203 11.22 15.52 6.86
N LEU A 204 10.60 14.35 6.99
CA LEU A 204 9.26 14.28 7.55
C LEU A 204 9.26 15.03 8.88
N ARG A 205 8.37 16.02 9.00
CA ARG A 205 8.20 16.70 10.28
C ARG A 205 7.86 15.63 11.34
N PRO A 206 8.26 15.83 12.61
CA PRO A 206 7.92 14.91 13.69
C PRO A 206 6.43 14.55 13.76
N GLU A 207 5.56 15.50 13.41
CA GLU A 207 4.10 15.30 13.28
C GLU A 207 3.72 14.25 12.23
N GLY A 208 4.40 14.24 11.07
CA GLY A 208 4.15 13.24 10.03
C GLY A 208 4.49 11.82 10.45
N HIS A 209 5.58 11.66 11.20
CA HIS A 209 5.95 10.37 11.78
C HIS A 209 4.88 9.84 12.73
N ARG A 210 4.32 10.73 13.57
CA ARG A 210 3.22 10.37 14.47
C ARG A 210 2.00 9.88 13.71
N HIS A 211 1.55 10.60 12.68
CA HIS A 211 0.40 10.16 11.88
C HIS A 211 0.63 8.81 11.22
N LEU A 212 1.86 8.53 10.74
CA LEU A 212 2.19 7.22 10.18
C LEU A 212 2.14 6.11 11.24
N LEU A 213 2.63 6.36 12.46
CA LEU A 213 2.49 5.41 13.58
C LEU A 213 1.02 5.16 13.94
N ASP A 214 0.18 6.20 13.96
CA ASP A 214 -1.26 6.07 14.18
C ASP A 214 -1.93 5.20 13.11
N LEU A 215 -1.52 5.36 11.84
CA LEU A 215 -1.99 4.50 10.76
C LEU A 215 -1.52 3.05 10.93
N ILE A 216 -0.25 2.82 11.32
CA ILE A 216 0.27 1.46 11.59
C ILE A 216 -0.54 0.81 12.71
N ARG A 217 -0.79 1.54 13.81
CA ARG A 217 -1.63 1.09 14.93
C ARG A 217 -3.03 0.72 14.45
N ALA A 218 -3.66 1.57 13.64
CA ALA A 218 -4.99 1.31 13.10
C ALA A 218 -5.01 0.10 12.15
N VAL A 219 -3.95 -0.11 11.36
CA VAL A 219 -3.81 -1.28 10.49
C VAL A 219 -3.63 -2.56 11.30
N LEU A 220 -2.84 -2.55 12.37
CA LEU A 220 -2.69 -3.73 13.24
C LEU A 220 -3.99 -4.06 13.98
N ASN A 221 -4.77 -3.05 14.36
CA ASN A 221 -6.04 -3.20 15.10
C ASN A 221 -5.88 -4.05 16.38
N GLN A 222 -4.75 -3.91 17.06
CA GLN A 222 -4.45 -4.55 18.34
C GLN A 222 -4.59 -3.55 19.50
N ALA A 223 -4.89 -4.08 20.69
CA ALA A 223 -4.79 -3.32 21.93
C ALA A 223 -3.32 -2.90 22.17
N THR A 224 -3.12 -1.74 22.80
CA THR A 224 -1.79 -1.16 23.06
C THR A 224 -0.84 -2.10 23.80
N ASP A 225 -1.39 -2.99 24.61
CA ASP A 225 -0.60 -3.78 25.57
C ASP A 225 -0.31 -5.20 25.06
N SER A 226 -0.77 -5.54 23.85
CA SER A 226 -0.58 -6.87 23.26
C SER A 226 0.65 -6.90 22.37
N TYR A 227 1.73 -7.52 22.86
CA TYR A 227 2.90 -7.87 22.05
C TYR A 227 2.76 -9.20 21.30
N MET A 228 1.61 -9.87 21.43
CA MET A 228 1.38 -11.16 20.80
C MET A 228 1.26 -11.01 19.28
N PRO A 229 1.91 -11.89 18.49
CA PRO A 229 1.79 -11.88 17.04
C PRO A 229 0.33 -12.11 16.61
N ILE A 230 -0.09 -11.45 15.53
CA ILE A 230 -1.41 -11.67 14.95
C ILE A 230 -1.39 -13.00 14.20
N GLU A 231 -2.10 -14.00 14.70
CA GLU A 231 -2.17 -15.33 14.07
C GLU A 231 -2.90 -15.29 12.72
N TRP A 232 -4.00 -14.53 12.65
CA TRP A 232 -4.87 -14.44 11.47
C TRP A 232 -4.78 -13.05 10.87
N LEU A 233 -4.08 -12.95 9.75
CA LEU A 233 -3.98 -11.68 9.04
C LEU A 233 -5.30 -11.36 8.34
N ASP A 234 -5.63 -10.09 8.21
CA ASP A 234 -6.57 -9.60 7.22
C ASP A 234 -5.85 -8.88 6.08
N LEU A 235 -6.59 -8.42 5.07
CA LEU A 235 -6.00 -7.80 3.88
C LEU A 235 -5.11 -6.59 4.21
N ALA A 236 -5.48 -5.78 5.20
CA ALA A 236 -4.69 -4.61 5.58
C ALA A 236 -3.36 -5.02 6.23
N GLN A 237 -3.42 -5.98 7.15
CA GLN A 237 -2.25 -6.53 7.83
C GLN A 237 -1.33 -7.27 6.85
N ALA A 238 -1.88 -8.03 5.90
CA ALA A 238 -1.11 -8.66 4.83
C ALA A 238 -0.39 -7.61 3.96
N ILE A 239 -1.06 -6.51 3.60
CA ILE A 239 -0.44 -5.44 2.81
C ILE A 239 0.81 -4.90 3.50
N ILE A 240 0.70 -4.54 4.79
CA ILE A 240 1.82 -3.92 5.52
C ILE A 240 2.97 -4.90 5.80
N LEU A 241 2.68 -6.19 5.96
CA LEU A 241 3.70 -7.21 6.22
C LEU A 241 4.52 -7.58 4.98
N TYR A 242 3.88 -7.61 3.80
CA TYR A 242 4.47 -8.22 2.61
C TYR A 242 4.83 -7.25 1.49
N TRP A 243 4.32 -6.01 1.51
CA TRP A 243 4.50 -5.08 0.39
C TRP A 243 5.25 -3.82 0.80
N GLY A 244 5.97 -3.23 -0.16
CA GLY A 244 6.61 -1.92 0.02
C GLY A 244 7.84 -1.91 0.94
N ASN A 245 8.30 -3.07 1.40
CA ASN A 245 9.35 -3.19 2.43
C ASN A 245 9.03 -2.34 3.66
N VAL A 246 7.76 -2.27 4.08
CA VAL A 246 7.35 -1.42 5.19
C VAL A 246 8.14 -1.76 6.44
N LEU A 247 8.28 -3.04 6.80
CA LEU A 247 8.95 -3.40 8.04
C LEU A 247 10.44 -2.97 8.08
N PRO A 248 11.30 -3.30 7.09
CA PRO A 248 12.67 -2.77 7.07
C PRO A 248 12.73 -1.24 7.08
N TRP A 249 11.81 -0.58 6.36
CA TRP A 249 11.72 0.88 6.35
C TRP A 249 11.34 1.42 7.74
N SER A 250 10.41 0.78 8.43
CA SER A 250 9.98 1.16 9.78
C SER A 250 11.15 1.09 10.77
N TRP A 251 11.94 0.01 10.74
CA TRP A 251 13.11 -0.11 11.61
C TRP A 251 14.12 1.01 11.35
N SER A 252 14.39 1.37 10.10
CA SER A 252 15.32 2.46 9.79
C SER A 252 14.77 3.85 10.13
N THR A 253 13.45 4.02 10.06
CA THR A 253 12.78 5.32 10.29
C THR A 253 12.64 5.63 11.77
N TRP A 254 12.38 4.61 12.58
CA TRP A 254 12.10 4.73 14.02
C TRP A 254 13.15 4.02 14.90
N ASP A 255 14.41 4.06 14.52
CA ASP A 255 15.53 3.51 15.31
C ASP A 255 15.84 4.35 16.58
N ASP A 256 15.32 5.58 16.67
CA ASP A 256 15.50 6.41 17.86
C ASP A 256 14.55 6.00 18.99
N GLN A 257 15.12 5.45 20.06
CA GLN A 257 14.42 5.05 21.29
C GLN A 257 13.67 6.19 21.99
N ARG A 258 13.93 7.45 21.62
CA ARG A 258 13.23 8.62 22.16
C ARG A 258 11.86 8.83 21.54
N ILE A 259 11.56 8.18 20.42
CA ILE A 259 10.26 8.27 19.77
C ILE A 259 9.27 7.43 20.57
N ALA A 260 8.22 8.06 21.09
CA ALA A 260 7.14 7.36 21.78
C ALA A 260 6.33 6.49 20.82
N ASP A 261 5.56 5.54 21.36
CA ASP A 261 4.61 4.70 20.61
C ASP A 261 5.25 3.73 19.60
N THR A 262 6.50 3.34 19.80
CA THR A 262 7.18 2.32 18.96
C THR A 262 6.76 0.88 19.29
N GLU A 263 5.91 0.66 20.30
CA GLU A 263 5.43 -0.67 20.70
C GLU A 263 4.71 -1.39 19.56
N TYR A 264 4.00 -0.63 18.71
CA TYR A 264 3.35 -1.17 17.51
C TYR A 264 4.35 -1.71 16.49
N LEU A 265 5.59 -1.20 16.47
CA LEU A 265 6.65 -1.74 15.62
C LEU A 265 7.14 -3.09 16.14
N SER A 266 7.17 -3.29 17.46
CA SER A 266 7.45 -4.60 18.07
C SER A 266 6.35 -5.60 17.74
N ALA A 267 5.08 -5.22 17.84
CA ALA A 267 3.96 -6.08 17.46
C ALA A 267 3.95 -6.41 15.95
N LEU A 268 4.24 -5.42 15.09
CA LEU A 268 4.40 -5.62 13.65
C LEU A 268 5.58 -6.59 13.36
N THR A 269 6.70 -6.42 14.06
CA THR A 269 7.88 -7.28 13.94
C THR A 269 7.58 -8.71 14.38
N ALA A 270 6.95 -8.89 15.54
CA ALA A 270 6.57 -10.19 16.07
C ALA A 270 5.60 -10.90 15.12
N THR A 271 4.60 -10.18 14.60
CA THR A 271 3.66 -10.70 13.61
C THR A 271 4.38 -11.11 12.32
N TRP A 272 5.32 -10.30 11.84
CA TRP A 272 6.12 -10.65 10.66
C TRP A 272 6.98 -11.89 10.89
N LEU A 273 7.63 -12.02 12.05
CA LEU A 273 8.41 -13.21 12.40
C LEU A 273 7.53 -14.46 12.46
N TYR A 274 6.34 -14.35 13.05
CA TYR A 274 5.36 -15.45 13.12
C TYR A 274 4.97 -15.95 11.72
N HIS A 275 4.80 -15.03 10.76
CA HIS A 275 4.42 -15.36 9.38
C HIS A 275 5.61 -15.54 8.43
N LEU A 276 6.85 -15.49 8.92
CA LEU A 276 8.05 -15.53 8.08
C LEU A 276 8.13 -16.83 7.26
N ASP A 277 7.68 -17.94 7.83
CA ASP A 277 7.69 -19.26 7.19
C ASP A 277 6.35 -19.67 6.59
N THR A 278 5.25 -19.00 6.96
CA THR A 278 3.92 -19.26 6.40
C THR A 278 3.88 -18.89 4.93
N PRO A 279 3.59 -19.82 3.99
CA PRO A 279 3.31 -19.43 2.63
C PRO A 279 1.95 -18.72 2.61
N LEU A 280 1.88 -17.51 2.04
CA LEU A 280 0.66 -16.72 1.79
C LEU A 280 -0.49 -17.48 1.08
N THR A 281 -0.23 -18.68 0.59
CA THR A 281 -1.20 -19.55 -0.08
C THR A 281 -1.83 -20.61 0.84
N ALA A 282 -1.53 -20.62 2.14
CA ALA A 282 -2.04 -21.64 3.05
C ALA A 282 -3.47 -21.33 3.53
N ASP A 283 -4.44 -21.42 2.61
CA ASP A 283 -5.74 -21.92 3.05
C ASP A 283 -5.54 -23.40 3.44
N PRO A 284 -5.94 -23.83 4.65
CA PRO A 284 -5.83 -25.23 5.07
C PRO A 284 -6.77 -26.18 4.28
N ILE A 285 -7.55 -25.68 3.31
CA ILE A 285 -8.66 -26.43 2.70
C ILE A 285 -8.37 -26.91 1.27
N THR A 286 -7.40 -26.37 0.51
CA THR A 286 -7.13 -26.91 -0.85
C THR A 286 -5.64 -26.97 -1.18
N THR A 287 -5.11 -28.19 -1.13
CA THR A 287 -3.78 -28.56 -1.59
C THR A 287 -3.71 -28.49 -3.13
N CYS A 288 -3.31 -27.34 -3.67
CA CYS A 288 -2.81 -27.26 -5.05
C CYS A 288 -1.34 -26.80 -5.01
N LYS A 289 -0.42 -27.75 -5.20
CA LYS A 289 1.03 -27.61 -4.96
C LYS A 289 1.79 -26.71 -5.96
N ASP A 290 1.14 -26.12 -6.96
CA ASP A 290 1.84 -25.52 -8.11
C ASP A 290 1.81 -23.98 -8.19
N ALA A 291 1.41 -23.28 -7.13
CA ALA A 291 1.32 -21.80 -7.11
C ALA A 291 2.55 -21.09 -6.51
N CYS A 292 3.54 -21.81 -5.97
CA CYS A 292 4.45 -21.25 -4.96
C CYS A 292 5.69 -20.47 -5.43
N SER A 293 5.98 -20.30 -6.72
CA SER A 293 7.30 -19.76 -7.12
C SER A 293 7.50 -18.28 -6.81
N ASN A 294 6.47 -17.42 -6.86
CA ASN A 294 6.60 -15.96 -6.71
C ASN A 294 6.59 -15.46 -5.26
N LEU A 295 6.28 -16.33 -4.31
CA LEU A 295 6.06 -15.93 -2.93
C LEU A 295 7.32 -16.05 -2.06
N TYR A 296 8.13 -17.09 -2.32
CA TYR A 296 9.51 -17.18 -1.81
C TYR A 296 10.38 -16.00 -2.26
N ILE A 297 9.99 -15.31 -3.34
CA ILE A 297 10.73 -14.20 -3.94
C ILE A 297 10.62 -12.91 -3.11
N VAL A 298 9.46 -12.62 -2.54
CA VAL A 298 9.28 -11.48 -1.62
C VAL A 298 10.04 -11.73 -0.31
N LYS A 299 9.95 -12.96 0.22
CA LYS A 299 10.71 -13.39 1.40
C LYS A 299 12.22 -13.23 1.22
N ALA A 300 12.77 -13.69 0.09
CA ALA A 300 14.20 -13.56 -0.21
C ALA A 300 14.65 -12.09 -0.32
N SER A 301 13.78 -11.21 -0.82
CA SER A 301 14.08 -9.77 -0.92
C SER A 301 14.16 -9.11 0.46
N ASN A 302 13.24 -9.45 1.37
CA ASN A 302 13.25 -8.96 2.75
C ASN A 302 14.45 -9.50 3.56
N LEU A 303 14.77 -10.79 3.42
CA LEU A 303 15.93 -11.40 4.08
C LEU A 303 17.27 -10.87 3.54
N ALA A 304 17.37 -10.62 2.22
CA ALA A 304 18.56 -10.00 1.64
C ALA A 304 18.74 -8.54 2.08
N ILE A 305 17.64 -7.83 2.38
CA ILE A 305 17.70 -6.50 3.00
C ILE A 305 18.19 -6.60 4.44
N LEU A 306 17.76 -7.58 5.23
CA LEU A 306 18.31 -7.78 6.58
C LEU A 306 19.83 -8.07 6.58
N ALA A 307 20.34 -8.76 5.55
CA ALA A 307 21.77 -9.07 5.43
C ALA A 307 22.65 -7.86 4.99
N SER A 308 22.06 -6.78 4.46
CA SER A 308 22.81 -5.69 3.81
C SER A 308 23.26 -4.51 4.70
N PRO A 309 22.49 -4.03 5.71
CA PRO A 309 22.87 -2.87 6.52
C PRO A 309 23.89 -3.20 7.62
N PHE A 310 23.90 -4.43 8.14
CA PHE A 310 24.77 -4.77 9.28
C PHE A 310 26.25 -5.01 8.92
N SER A 311 26.60 -5.04 7.62
CA SER A 311 27.97 -5.37 7.17
C SER A 311 28.86 -4.16 6.84
N LYS A 312 28.34 -2.92 6.71
CA LYS A 312 29.10 -1.82 6.07
C LYS A 312 29.34 -0.55 6.89
N SER A 313 29.14 -0.57 8.21
CA SER A 313 29.37 0.62 9.07
C SER A 313 30.43 0.42 10.17
N TYR A 314 31.48 -0.37 9.94
CA TYR A 314 32.56 -0.54 10.92
C TYR A 314 33.94 -0.67 10.28
N TYR A 315 34.34 0.27 9.42
CA TYR A 315 35.76 0.56 9.25
C TYR A 315 35.94 2.04 8.90
N SER A 316 36.74 2.73 9.73
CA SER A 316 37.23 4.11 9.60
C SER A 316 36.36 5.25 10.18
N ARG A 317 36.49 5.49 11.49
CA ARG A 317 37.17 6.71 12.02
C ARG A 317 37.35 6.64 13.53
N ASN A 318 38.62 6.73 13.95
CA ASN A 318 39.03 6.93 15.33
C ASN A 318 38.49 8.26 15.88
N ASN A 319 37.76 8.22 17.00
CA ASN A 319 38.09 8.92 18.25
C ASN A 319 36.91 8.85 19.25
N VAL A 320 37.14 8.07 20.30
CA VAL A 320 36.66 8.15 21.69
C VAL A 320 35.52 9.16 21.98
N THR A 321 34.32 8.62 22.20
CA THR A 321 33.60 8.76 23.49
C THR A 321 32.49 7.70 23.54
N GLU A 322 32.55 6.86 24.56
CA GLU A 322 31.62 5.77 24.83
C GLU A 322 30.16 6.26 24.90
N ARG A 323 29.35 5.84 23.93
CA ARG A 323 27.93 5.55 24.14
C ARG A 323 27.68 4.12 23.74
N ARG A 324 27.38 3.29 24.73
CA ARG A 324 26.89 1.92 24.51
C ARG A 324 25.55 2.00 23.79
N SER A 325 25.57 1.79 22.48
CA SER A 325 24.39 1.52 21.69
C SER A 325 24.03 0.04 21.90
N TYR A 326 23.08 -0.21 22.79
CA TYR A 326 22.43 -1.51 22.90
C TYR A 326 21.29 -1.54 21.87
N CYS A 327 21.61 -1.85 20.61
CA CYS A 327 20.59 -2.14 19.61
C CYS A 327 20.43 -3.67 19.44
N PHE A 328 19.18 -4.12 19.54
CA PHE A 328 18.60 -5.30 18.88
C PHE A 328 19.18 -6.72 19.10
N SER A 329 20.17 -6.95 19.97
CA SER A 329 20.62 -8.32 20.27
C SER A 329 19.66 -9.14 21.15
N ALA A 330 18.72 -8.50 21.86
CA ALA A 330 17.82 -9.17 22.80
C ALA A 330 16.66 -9.95 22.13
N LEU A 331 16.38 -9.73 20.84
CA LEU A 331 15.31 -10.42 20.11
C LEU A 331 15.75 -11.75 19.47
N PHE A 332 17.03 -12.14 19.60
CA PHE A 332 17.56 -13.44 19.15
C PHE A 332 17.94 -14.37 20.32
N THR A 333 17.42 -14.12 21.53
CA THR A 333 17.58 -15.03 22.68
C THR A 333 16.22 -15.51 23.19
N ILE A 334 15.44 -16.15 22.31
CA ILE A 334 14.39 -17.11 22.65
C ILE A 334 14.49 -18.29 21.69
#